data_AF-A5DQH7-F1
#
_entry.id   AF-A5DQH7-F1
#
_cell.length_a   1.000
_cell.length_b   1.000
_cell.length_c   1.000
_cell.angle_alpha   90.00
_cell.angle_beta   90.00
_cell.angle_gamma   90.00
#
_symmetry.space_group_name_H-M   'P 1'
#
loop_
_entity.id
_entity.type
_entity.pdbx_description
1 polymer ?
#
loop_
_entity_poly.entity_id
_entity_poly.type
_entity_poly.pdbx_seq_one_letter_code
_entity_poly.pdbx_strand_id
1 'polypeptide(L)'
;MIHFSFSTPSLQPPILVLRIHPSTQSNFQFHKSRFFSHFMLRLIGPHQALRAPRTVFRALLGVRYKPQVPDTRKNAPGPGEWKQLKQHIPGESTQSDGWKQRMPKFPLGKENVPTLLPRPGVPQVGPNMTFRQVLQILKRKKEPELIYEAEPHRLYFLACFCCGVMFTVYGIVLAEYAWFQANEDYEKNERELTGPVRKREWFISLVKYSGFGATMFVAAFAVAKFPTRLIRRMWYLPGPVEHVRFTAYPLVPGTATPVYTIPLANISRKHKSRVWTGRGFYGTADSSLFFFVLKEAPSGKNWIVDRKGFFWSDGRVFDFLFGKETIAEAEAGIPYDEQVGIVNREVEKKRKELRQKHGFFYKWKIQAQDMKSDANRAVGYIKNLQKIEKKDEAKGIEEEKKRK
;
A
#
# COMPACT_ATOMS: atom_id res chain seq x y z
N MET A 1 -47.98 -26.18 0.24
CA MET A 1 -48.79 -27.22 -0.44
C MET A 1 -49.09 -26.71 -1.83
N ILE A 2 -48.57 -27.39 -2.84
CA ILE A 2 -48.65 -26.99 -4.26
C ILE A 2 -49.46 -28.09 -4.95
N HIS A 3 -50.61 -27.74 -5.52
CA HIS A 3 -51.39 -28.63 -6.38
C HIS A 3 -51.00 -28.36 -7.84
N PHE A 4 -50.62 -29.42 -8.55
CA PHE A 4 -50.47 -29.43 -10.00
C PHE A 4 -51.66 -30.18 -10.60
N SER A 5 -52.33 -29.57 -11.57
CA SER A 5 -53.26 -30.25 -12.47
C SER A 5 -52.80 -30.01 -13.90
N PHE A 6 -52.59 -31.09 -14.64
CA PHE A 6 -52.26 -31.07 -16.06
C PHE A 6 -53.55 -31.06 -16.88
N SER A 7 -53.62 -30.16 -17.86
CA SER A 7 -54.56 -30.23 -18.98
C SER A 7 -53.83 -29.77 -20.25
N THR A 8 -53.97 -30.54 -21.31
CA THR A 8 -53.50 -30.29 -22.69
C THR A 8 -54.62 -30.73 -23.64
N PRO A 9 -54.66 -30.31 -24.93
CA PRO A 9 -53.96 -29.20 -25.57
C PRO A 9 -54.92 -28.29 -26.37
N SER A 10 -54.65 -26.98 -26.45
CA SER A 10 -55.17 -26.16 -27.54
C SER A 10 -54.12 -25.12 -27.95
N LEU A 11 -53.96 -24.96 -29.27
CA LEU A 11 -53.03 -24.05 -29.91
C LEU A 11 -53.36 -22.60 -29.53
N GLN A 12 -52.49 -21.96 -28.75
CA GLN A 12 -52.23 -20.51 -28.75
C GLN A 12 -51.01 -20.23 -27.83
N PRO A 13 -50.12 -19.28 -28.18
CA PRO A 13 -48.99 -18.94 -27.31
C PRO A 13 -49.49 -18.27 -26.01
N PRO A 14 -48.96 -18.62 -24.83
CA PRO A 14 -49.40 -18.03 -23.58
C PRO A 14 -48.91 -16.58 -23.47
N ILE A 15 -49.87 -15.64 -23.51
CA ILE A 15 -49.68 -14.26 -23.06
C ILE A 15 -49.76 -14.27 -21.54
N LEU A 16 -48.66 -13.92 -20.88
CA LEU A 16 -48.58 -13.81 -19.42
C LEU A 16 -49.27 -12.50 -18.98
N VAL A 17 -50.57 -12.58 -18.65
CA VAL A 17 -51.35 -11.46 -18.12
C VAL A 17 -51.24 -11.45 -16.59
N LEU A 18 -50.38 -10.59 -16.06
CA LEU A 18 -50.34 -10.25 -14.63
C LEU A 18 -51.52 -9.31 -14.29
N ARG A 19 -52.55 -9.87 -13.66
CA ARG A 19 -53.71 -9.12 -13.16
C ARG A 19 -53.39 -8.61 -11.75
N ILE A 20 -52.99 -7.35 -11.63
CA ILE A 20 -52.83 -6.66 -10.34
C ILE A 20 -54.10 -5.85 -10.08
N HIS A 21 -54.76 -6.11 -8.95
CA HIS A 21 -55.92 -5.35 -8.49
C HIS A 21 -55.47 -3.96 -8.00
N PRO A 22 -56.23 -2.88 -8.27
CA PRO A 22 -55.79 -1.52 -7.99
C PRO A 22 -56.19 -1.09 -6.58
N SER A 23 -55.23 -0.52 -5.85
CA SER A 23 -55.53 0.43 -4.79
C SER A 23 -54.47 1.52 -4.80
N THR A 24 -54.94 2.76 -4.65
CA THR A 24 -54.22 4.03 -4.54
C THR A 24 -53.62 4.63 -5.82
N GLN A 25 -54.47 5.42 -6.49
CA GLN A 25 -54.08 6.50 -7.39
C GLN A 25 -53.36 7.60 -6.60
N SER A 26 -52.20 8.04 -7.10
CA SER A 26 -51.81 9.44 -7.02
C SER A 26 -51.05 9.83 -8.29
N ASN A 27 -51.51 10.93 -8.88
CA ASN A 27 -51.12 11.46 -10.18
C ASN A 27 -49.63 11.79 -10.26
N PHE A 28 -48.92 11.30 -11.28
CA PHE A 28 -47.77 12.02 -11.83
C PHE A 28 -47.68 11.78 -13.34
N GLN A 29 -47.95 12.84 -14.10
CA GLN A 29 -47.85 12.88 -15.56
C GLN A 29 -46.38 12.83 -16.01
N PHE A 30 -46.12 12.02 -17.03
CA PHE A 30 -44.86 11.98 -17.76
C PHE A 30 -44.78 13.16 -18.73
N HIS A 31 -43.84 14.09 -18.49
CA HIS A 31 -43.40 15.05 -19.50
C HIS A 31 -42.04 14.61 -20.05
N LYS A 32 -42.01 14.20 -21.32
CA LYS A 32 -40.79 14.11 -22.12
C LYS A 32 -40.20 15.52 -22.29
N SER A 33 -38.98 15.77 -21.83
CA SER A 33 -38.13 16.79 -22.48
C SER A 33 -36.63 16.61 -22.18
N ARG A 34 -35.87 16.54 -23.29
CA ARG A 34 -34.51 17.06 -23.52
C ARG A 34 -33.72 17.50 -22.28
N PHE A 35 -32.77 16.66 -21.84
CA PHE A 35 -31.81 17.04 -20.80
C PHE A 35 -30.37 16.55 -21.09
N PHE A 36 -29.95 16.60 -22.37
CA PHE A 36 -28.62 16.11 -22.78
C PHE A 36 -27.85 17.05 -23.72
N SER A 37 -27.96 18.38 -23.54
CA SER A 37 -27.22 19.34 -24.38
C SER A 37 -26.72 20.61 -23.67
N HIS A 38 -26.75 20.70 -22.33
CA HIS A 38 -26.40 21.97 -21.65
C HIS A 38 -25.52 21.83 -20.39
N PHE A 39 -24.57 20.89 -20.41
CA PHE A 39 -23.58 20.78 -19.32
C PHE A 39 -22.12 20.85 -19.77
N MET A 40 -21.84 21.46 -20.94
CA MET A 40 -20.49 21.51 -21.51
C MET A 40 -20.06 22.92 -21.97
N LEU A 41 -20.68 23.99 -21.48
CA LEU A 41 -20.29 25.36 -21.85
C LEU A 41 -20.74 26.40 -20.79
N ARG A 42 -20.13 26.33 -19.61
CA ARG A 42 -20.02 27.48 -18.69
C ARG A 42 -19.03 27.12 -17.60
N LEU A 43 -17.80 27.64 -17.72
CA LEU A 43 -16.90 28.00 -16.63
C LEU A 43 -15.60 28.58 -17.23
N ILE A 44 -15.72 29.74 -17.86
CA ILE A 44 -14.62 30.70 -18.08
C ILE A 44 -15.14 32.05 -17.59
N GLY A 45 -14.53 32.60 -16.54
CA GLY A 45 -14.77 33.99 -16.09
C GLY A 45 -14.89 34.18 -14.56
N PRO A 46 -14.45 35.32 -14.00
CA PRO A 46 -13.58 35.33 -12.83
C PRO A 46 -14.21 35.77 -11.49
N HIS A 47 -13.48 35.46 -10.41
CA HIS A 47 -13.46 36.10 -9.08
C HIS A 47 -14.78 36.65 -8.49
N GLN A 48 -15.40 35.88 -7.61
CA GLN A 48 -15.99 36.42 -6.37
C GLN A 48 -15.69 35.49 -5.18
N ALA A 49 -15.00 36.05 -4.18
CA ALA A 49 -14.59 35.36 -2.98
C ALA A 49 -15.75 35.29 -1.97
N LEU A 50 -16.39 34.13 -1.86
CA LEU A 50 -17.27 33.82 -0.74
C LEU A 50 -16.44 33.21 0.41
N ARG A 51 -16.14 34.04 1.41
CA ARG A 51 -15.59 33.60 2.69
C ARG A 51 -16.66 32.84 3.47
N ALA A 52 -16.51 31.52 3.57
CA ALA A 52 -17.26 30.70 4.52
C ALA A 52 -16.75 30.93 5.96
N PRO A 53 -17.64 30.98 6.98
CA PRO A 53 -17.26 31.18 8.37
C PRO A 53 -16.49 29.97 8.92
N ARG A 54 -15.23 30.21 9.30
CA ARG A 54 -14.22 29.22 9.74
C ARG A 54 -14.43 28.63 11.15
N THR A 55 -15.57 28.87 11.80
CA THR A 55 -15.68 28.68 13.26
C THR A 55 -16.55 27.52 13.73
N VAL A 56 -17.24 26.77 12.86
CA VAL A 56 -18.11 25.65 13.31
C VAL A 56 -17.50 24.26 13.08
N PHE A 57 -16.49 24.13 12.21
CA PHE A 57 -15.89 22.82 11.89
C PHE A 57 -14.76 22.33 12.81
N ARG A 58 -14.44 23.06 13.89
CA ARG A 58 -13.35 22.70 14.82
C ARG A 58 -13.79 21.95 16.08
N ALA A 59 -15.10 21.82 16.34
CA ALA A 59 -15.60 21.20 17.57
C ALA A 59 -15.78 19.67 17.49
N LEU A 60 -15.73 19.05 16.29
CA LEU A 60 -16.01 17.62 16.11
C LEU A 60 -14.77 16.72 15.86
N LEU A 61 -13.55 17.29 15.81
CA LEU A 61 -12.31 16.55 15.52
C LEU A 61 -11.28 16.58 16.67
N GLY A 62 -11.74 16.90 17.89
CA GLY A 62 -10.88 17.16 19.05
C GLY A 62 -10.86 16.09 20.14
N VAL A 63 -11.50 14.92 19.97
CA VAL A 63 -11.40 13.86 20.97
C VAL A 63 -10.07 13.13 20.78
N ARG A 64 -9.03 13.64 21.44
CA ARG A 64 -7.75 12.95 21.61
C ARG A 64 -8.03 11.69 22.43
N TYR A 65 -8.06 10.53 21.77
CA TYR A 65 -8.11 9.24 22.44
C TYR A 65 -6.86 9.10 23.32
N LYS A 66 -7.01 9.30 24.63
CA LYS A 66 -6.00 8.90 25.61
C LYS A 66 -6.20 7.40 25.80
N PRO A 67 -5.26 6.53 25.41
CA PRO A 67 -5.36 5.12 25.76
C PRO A 67 -5.29 5.02 27.29
N GLN A 68 -6.43 4.78 27.92
CA GLN A 68 -6.47 4.32 29.30
C GLN A 68 -5.94 2.89 29.26
N VAL A 69 -4.64 2.73 29.52
CA VAL A 69 -4.08 1.41 29.85
C VAL A 69 -4.75 1.01 31.16
N PRO A 70 -5.53 -0.09 31.22
CA PRO A 70 -6.14 -0.52 32.47
C PRO A 70 -5.04 -0.82 33.48
N ASP A 71 -5.21 -0.35 34.71
CA ASP A 71 -4.30 -0.59 35.80
C ASP A 71 -4.30 -2.10 36.12
N THR A 72 -3.23 -2.80 35.71
CA THR A 72 -3.17 -4.28 35.64
C THR A 72 -3.07 -4.98 36.99
N ARG A 73 -3.14 -4.24 38.11
CA ARG A 73 -2.91 -4.80 39.46
C ARG A 73 -4.16 -5.21 40.24
N LYS A 74 -5.38 -5.01 39.72
CA LYS A 74 -6.58 -5.26 40.53
C LYS A 74 -7.66 -6.20 40.00
N ASN A 75 -7.62 -6.68 38.76
CA ASN A 75 -8.62 -7.65 38.29
C ASN A 75 -7.96 -8.70 37.39
N ALA A 76 -7.62 -9.86 37.95
CA ALA A 76 -7.31 -11.02 37.12
C ALA A 76 -8.60 -11.44 36.41
N PRO A 77 -8.59 -11.63 35.08
CA PRO A 77 -9.78 -11.99 34.33
C PRO A 77 -10.37 -13.33 34.82
N GLY A 78 -11.68 -13.51 34.68
CA GLY A 78 -12.32 -14.82 34.93
C GLY A 78 -11.94 -15.87 33.87
N PRO A 79 -12.17 -17.18 34.09
CA PRO A 79 -11.78 -18.25 33.15
C PRO A 79 -12.36 -18.10 31.72
N GLY A 80 -13.56 -17.52 31.59
CA GLY A 80 -14.18 -17.19 30.30
C GLY A 80 -13.54 -15.98 29.61
N GLU A 81 -13.13 -14.97 30.40
CA GLU A 81 -12.41 -13.79 29.92
C GLU A 81 -10.99 -14.15 29.48
N TRP A 82 -10.32 -15.09 30.17
CA TRP A 82 -9.03 -15.63 29.73
C TRP A 82 -9.11 -16.30 28.35
N LYS A 83 -10.19 -17.03 28.06
CA LYS A 83 -10.39 -17.62 26.72
C LYS A 83 -10.58 -16.55 25.64
N GLN A 84 -11.21 -15.43 25.96
CA GLN A 84 -11.38 -14.30 25.04
C GLN A 84 -10.06 -13.52 24.89
N LEU A 85 -9.34 -13.25 25.98
CA LEU A 85 -8.03 -12.59 25.97
C LEU A 85 -6.98 -13.40 25.20
N LYS A 86 -6.96 -14.73 25.33
CA LYS A 86 -6.07 -15.60 24.53
C LYS A 86 -6.30 -15.47 23.02
N GLN A 87 -7.50 -15.10 22.57
CA GLN A 87 -7.75 -14.82 21.15
C GLN A 87 -7.10 -13.51 20.68
N HIS A 88 -6.78 -12.62 21.63
CA HIS A 88 -6.18 -11.31 21.40
C HIS A 88 -4.68 -11.25 21.71
N ILE A 89 -4.12 -12.33 22.27
CA ILE A 89 -2.67 -12.47 22.47
C ILE A 89 -2.03 -12.94 21.15
N PRO A 90 -1.05 -12.21 20.62
CA PRO A 90 -0.35 -12.61 19.41
C PRO A 90 0.35 -13.96 19.57
N GLY A 91 0.16 -14.85 18.59
CA GLY A 91 0.78 -16.17 18.48
C GLY A 91 -0.02 -17.31 19.10
N GLU A 92 -0.93 -17.03 20.04
CA GLU A 92 -1.67 -18.06 20.79
C GLU A 92 -2.99 -18.46 20.12
N SER A 93 -3.57 -17.60 19.29
CA SER A 93 -4.82 -17.93 18.61
C SER A 93 -4.59 -19.00 17.52
N THR A 94 -5.50 -19.96 17.39
CA THR A 94 -5.46 -20.92 16.28
C THR A 94 -5.99 -20.25 15.02
N GLN A 95 -5.17 -20.17 13.97
CA GLN A 95 -5.62 -19.70 12.66
C GLN A 95 -6.61 -20.70 12.09
N SER A 96 -7.87 -20.30 11.92
CA SER A 96 -8.84 -21.14 11.23
C SER A 96 -9.05 -20.62 9.80
N ASP A 97 -9.34 -21.54 8.89
CA ASP A 97 -9.55 -21.24 7.46
C ASP A 97 -11.01 -21.30 7.06
N GLY A 98 -11.90 -21.41 8.05
CA GLY A 98 -13.34 -21.54 7.85
C GLY A 98 -13.96 -20.28 7.25
N TRP A 99 -15.04 -20.48 6.49
CA TRP A 99 -15.82 -19.40 5.87
C TRP A 99 -16.27 -18.33 6.88
N LYS A 100 -16.68 -18.77 8.09
CA LYS A 100 -17.13 -17.88 9.18
C LYS A 100 -16.08 -16.84 9.60
N GLN A 101 -14.78 -17.12 9.42
CA GLN A 101 -13.72 -16.16 9.76
C GLN A 101 -13.48 -15.11 8.69
N ARG A 102 -13.89 -15.37 7.44
CA ARG A 102 -13.76 -14.45 6.32
C ARG A 102 -14.94 -13.48 6.22
N MET A 103 -16.08 -13.86 6.78
CA MET A 103 -17.26 -12.99 6.83
C MET A 103 -17.12 -11.92 7.93
N PRO A 104 -17.43 -10.65 7.62
CA PRO A 104 -17.47 -9.59 8.63
C PRO A 104 -18.62 -9.81 9.62
N LYS A 105 -18.39 -9.44 10.89
CA LYS A 105 -19.46 -9.39 11.89
C LYS A 105 -20.03 -7.99 11.94
N PHE A 106 -21.36 -7.89 12.02
CA PHE A 106 -22.04 -6.62 12.19
C PHE A 106 -22.17 -6.28 13.69
N PRO A 107 -21.96 -5.02 14.10
CA PRO A 107 -21.68 -3.84 13.27
C PRO A 107 -20.20 -3.72 12.84
N LEU A 108 -19.97 -3.31 11.59
CA LEU A 108 -18.63 -3.24 10.95
C LEU A 108 -17.63 -2.31 11.67
N GLY A 109 -18.12 -1.30 12.39
CA GLY A 109 -17.26 -0.37 13.12
C GLY A 109 -16.40 -1.04 14.20
N LYS A 110 -16.84 -2.18 14.75
CA LYS A 110 -16.07 -2.94 15.76
C LYS A 110 -14.91 -3.73 15.17
N GLU A 111 -14.95 -4.04 13.87
CA GLU A 111 -13.88 -4.78 13.17
C GLU A 111 -12.70 -3.85 12.78
N ASN A 112 -12.87 -2.53 12.89
CA ASN A 112 -11.85 -1.55 12.54
C ASN A 112 -10.91 -1.21 13.72
N VAL A 113 -11.27 -1.62 14.93
CA VAL A 113 -10.54 -1.29 16.16
C VAL A 113 -9.48 -2.34 16.40
N PRO A 114 -8.22 -1.95 16.66
CA PRO A 114 -7.18 -2.91 16.96
C PRO A 114 -7.49 -3.65 18.26
N THR A 115 -7.60 -4.97 18.16
CA THR A 115 -7.89 -5.89 19.25
C THR A 115 -6.66 -6.66 19.72
N LEU A 116 -5.58 -6.72 18.93
CA LEU A 116 -4.34 -7.39 19.32
C LEU A 116 -3.57 -6.55 20.35
N LEU A 117 -3.41 -7.11 21.55
CA LEU A 117 -2.66 -6.48 22.63
C LEU A 117 -1.15 -6.71 22.46
N PRO A 118 -0.31 -5.81 23.00
CA PRO A 118 1.13 -6.04 23.07
C PRO A 118 1.41 -7.32 23.87
N ARG A 119 2.14 -8.23 23.23
CA ARG A 119 2.53 -9.50 23.85
C ARG A 119 3.43 -9.21 25.06
N PRO A 120 3.11 -9.72 26.26
CA PRO A 120 3.96 -9.55 27.43
C PRO A 120 5.33 -10.19 27.19
N GLY A 121 6.40 -9.48 27.54
CA GLY A 121 7.79 -9.95 27.37
C GLY A 121 8.45 -9.61 26.03
N VAL A 122 7.74 -8.97 25.09
CA VAL A 122 8.38 -8.41 23.89
C VAL A 122 9.09 -7.10 24.26
N PRO A 123 10.40 -6.95 23.95
CA PRO A 123 11.12 -5.72 24.25
C PRO A 123 10.50 -4.56 23.46
N GLN A 124 10.36 -3.39 24.11
CA GLN A 124 9.89 -2.18 23.46
C GLN A 124 10.97 -1.11 23.51
N VAL A 125 11.11 -0.36 22.42
CA VAL A 125 12.01 0.78 22.37
C VAL A 125 11.44 1.88 23.25
N GLY A 126 12.23 2.34 24.22
CA GLY A 126 11.80 3.34 25.19
C GLY A 126 12.97 3.86 26.02
N PRO A 127 12.72 4.59 27.12
CA PRO A 127 13.78 5.15 27.96
C PRO A 127 14.75 4.08 28.50
N ASN A 128 14.25 2.86 28.73
CA ASN A 128 15.00 1.78 29.35
C ASN A 128 15.72 0.87 28.35
N MET A 129 15.37 0.92 27.06
CA MET A 129 15.94 0.04 26.04
C MET A 129 16.09 0.75 24.70
N THR A 130 17.32 0.77 24.20
CA THR A 130 17.67 1.38 22.91
C THR A 130 17.30 0.47 21.75
N PHE A 131 17.08 1.05 20.56
CA PHE A 131 16.74 0.29 19.36
C PHE A 131 17.80 -0.76 19.00
N ARG A 132 19.08 -0.43 19.21
CA ARG A 132 20.20 -1.35 18.99
C ARG A 132 20.14 -2.58 19.90
N GLN A 133 19.78 -2.40 21.18
CA GLN A 133 19.62 -3.51 22.12
C GLN A 133 18.45 -4.41 21.71
N VAL A 134 17.33 -3.84 21.27
CA VAL A 134 16.18 -4.60 20.74
C VAL A 134 16.60 -5.48 19.56
N LEU A 135 17.33 -4.93 18.58
CA LEU A 135 17.82 -5.70 17.43
C LEU A 135 18.80 -6.81 17.84
N GLN A 136 19.67 -6.55 18.81
CA GLN A 136 20.57 -7.58 19.33
C GLN A 136 19.81 -8.71 20.01
N ILE A 137 18.73 -8.41 20.75
CA ILE A 137 17.86 -9.43 21.33
C ILE A 137 17.26 -10.29 20.22
N LEU A 138 16.71 -9.68 19.17
CA LEU A 138 16.13 -10.42 18.04
C LEU A 138 17.14 -11.36 17.39
N LYS A 139 18.35 -10.86 17.10
CA LYS A 139 19.43 -11.64 16.46
C LYS A 139 20.01 -12.74 17.35
N ARG A 140 19.91 -12.61 18.67
CA ARG A 140 20.39 -13.62 19.63
C ARG A 140 19.38 -14.73 19.88
N LYS A 141 18.12 -14.59 19.45
CA LYS A 141 17.14 -15.66 19.58
C LYS A 141 17.59 -16.88 18.77
N LYS A 142 17.48 -18.06 19.38
CA LYS A 142 17.75 -19.35 18.72
C LYS A 142 16.46 -19.99 18.17
N GLU A 143 15.32 -19.61 18.72
CA GLU A 143 14.02 -20.12 18.36
C GLU A 143 13.29 -19.19 17.37
N PRO A 144 12.40 -19.72 16.52
CA PRO A 144 11.53 -18.92 15.67
C PRO A 144 10.73 -17.90 16.47
N GLU A 145 10.86 -16.62 16.14
CA GLU A 145 10.17 -15.55 16.84
C GLU A 145 9.03 -15.00 15.96
N LEU A 146 7.82 -14.91 16.52
CA LEU A 146 6.71 -14.22 15.86
C LEU A 146 7.02 -12.72 15.79
N ILE A 147 7.22 -12.20 14.58
CA ILE A 147 7.49 -10.78 14.37
C ILE A 147 6.23 -9.99 14.02
N TYR A 148 5.27 -10.62 13.34
CA TYR A 148 4.03 -9.95 12.96
C TYR A 148 2.84 -10.90 12.99
N GLU A 149 1.70 -10.37 13.43
CA GLU A 149 0.41 -11.01 13.28
C GLU A 149 -0.65 -9.97 12.90
N ALA A 150 -1.35 -10.25 11.82
CA ALA A 150 -2.41 -9.40 11.34
C ALA A 150 -3.70 -9.62 12.14
N GLU A 151 -4.51 -8.58 12.18
CA GLU A 151 -5.88 -8.72 12.62
C GLU A 151 -6.74 -9.50 11.62
N PRO A 152 -7.95 -9.95 12.02
CA PRO A 152 -8.86 -10.59 11.09
C PRO A 152 -9.20 -9.67 9.91
N HIS A 153 -8.72 -10.01 8.71
CA HIS A 153 -8.92 -9.22 7.48
C HIS A 153 -10.35 -9.27 6.91
N ARG A 154 -11.38 -9.44 7.73
CA ARG A 154 -12.79 -9.61 7.30
C ARG A 154 -13.27 -8.49 6.38
N LEU A 155 -12.87 -7.26 6.67
CA LEU A 155 -13.26 -6.10 5.87
C LEU A 155 -12.62 -6.12 4.47
N TYR A 156 -11.38 -6.63 4.34
CA TYR A 156 -10.74 -6.82 3.03
C TYR A 156 -11.50 -7.86 2.21
N PHE A 157 -11.94 -8.96 2.81
CA PHE A 157 -12.74 -9.97 2.12
C PHE A 157 -14.07 -9.42 1.63
N LEU A 158 -14.77 -8.64 2.46
CA LEU A 158 -16.01 -7.99 2.04
C LEU A 158 -15.76 -7.04 0.86
N ALA A 159 -14.73 -6.18 0.95
CA ALA A 159 -14.39 -5.25 -0.13
C ALA A 159 -14.03 -6.00 -1.42
N CYS A 160 -13.21 -7.05 -1.33
CA CYS A 160 -12.86 -7.88 -2.50
C CYS A 160 -14.09 -8.57 -3.09
N PHE A 161 -15.01 -9.05 -2.25
CA PHE A 161 -16.25 -9.67 -2.72
C PHE A 161 -17.13 -8.66 -3.47
N CYS A 162 -17.38 -7.48 -2.88
CA CYS A 162 -18.16 -6.41 -3.52
C CYS A 162 -17.54 -5.95 -4.85
N CYS A 163 -16.22 -5.69 -4.87
CA CYS A 163 -15.52 -5.31 -6.09
C CYS A 163 -15.52 -6.42 -7.14
N GLY A 164 -15.33 -7.68 -6.73
CA GLY A 164 -15.37 -8.83 -7.63
C GLY A 164 -16.72 -9.01 -8.30
N VAL A 165 -17.82 -8.88 -7.55
CA VAL A 165 -19.19 -8.92 -8.09
C VAL A 165 -19.42 -7.77 -9.07
N MET A 166 -19.08 -6.54 -8.68
CA MET A 166 -19.19 -5.35 -9.55
C MET A 166 -18.47 -5.57 -10.89
N PHE A 167 -17.18 -5.93 -10.86
CA PHE A 167 -16.40 -6.13 -12.10
C PHE A 167 -16.93 -7.30 -12.93
N THR A 168 -17.47 -8.35 -12.31
CA THR A 168 -18.09 -9.46 -13.05
C THR A 168 -19.35 -9.02 -13.77
N VAL A 169 -20.25 -8.27 -13.10
CA VAL A 169 -21.47 -7.74 -13.72
C VAL A 169 -21.14 -6.81 -14.88
N TYR A 170 -20.19 -5.88 -14.69
CA TYR A 170 -19.73 -5.01 -15.77
C TYR A 170 -19.08 -5.79 -16.92
N GLY A 171 -18.31 -6.84 -16.61
CA GLY A 171 -17.72 -7.73 -17.60
C GLY A 171 -18.77 -8.42 -18.47
N ILE A 172 -19.85 -8.93 -17.86
CA ILE A 172 -20.96 -9.58 -18.57
C ILE A 172 -21.67 -8.58 -19.48
N VAL A 173 -22.04 -7.41 -18.97
CA VAL A 173 -22.74 -6.37 -19.76
C VAL A 173 -21.89 -5.90 -20.94
N LEU A 174 -20.58 -5.72 -20.74
CA LEU A 174 -19.67 -5.32 -21.81
C LEU A 174 -19.42 -6.44 -22.83
N ALA A 175 -19.45 -7.71 -22.41
CA ALA A 175 -19.36 -8.84 -23.31
C ALA A 175 -20.63 -8.98 -24.17
N GLU A 176 -21.81 -8.75 -23.59
CA GLU A 176 -23.08 -8.69 -24.32
C GLU A 176 -23.09 -7.53 -25.33
N TYR A 177 -22.64 -6.34 -24.91
CA TYR A 177 -22.46 -5.20 -25.80
C TYR A 177 -21.50 -5.52 -26.96
N ALA A 178 -20.36 -6.17 -26.69
CA ALA A 178 -19.40 -6.55 -27.72
C ALA A 178 -20.00 -7.54 -28.74
N TRP A 179 -20.81 -8.48 -28.26
CA TRP A 179 -21.54 -9.42 -29.10
C TRP A 179 -22.56 -8.70 -29.99
N PHE A 180 -23.35 -7.80 -29.41
CA PHE A 180 -24.34 -7.01 -30.13
C PHE A 180 -23.70 -6.15 -31.23
N GLN A 181 -22.65 -5.38 -30.91
CA GLN A 181 -21.96 -4.53 -31.88
C GLN A 181 -21.29 -5.32 -32.99
N ALA A 182 -20.68 -6.47 -32.66
CA ALA A 182 -20.08 -7.32 -33.70
C ALA A 182 -21.13 -7.85 -34.67
N ASN A 183 -22.30 -8.28 -34.16
CA ASN A 183 -23.39 -8.73 -35.02
C ASN A 183 -23.99 -7.59 -35.85
N GLU A 184 -24.16 -6.41 -35.28
CA GLU A 184 -24.63 -5.23 -35.99
C GLU A 184 -23.67 -4.85 -37.14
N ASP A 185 -22.35 -4.85 -36.91
CA ASP A 185 -21.33 -4.63 -37.94
C ASP A 185 -21.40 -5.69 -39.05
N TYR A 186 -21.67 -6.95 -38.69
CA TYR A 186 -21.79 -8.06 -39.65
C TYR A 186 -23.06 -8.01 -40.50
N GLU A 187 -24.19 -7.61 -39.91
CA GLU A 187 -25.47 -7.48 -40.60
C GLU A 187 -25.50 -6.25 -41.51
N LYS A 188 -25.00 -5.11 -41.04
CA LYS A 188 -24.94 -3.87 -41.83
C LYS A 188 -24.01 -3.98 -43.03
N ASN A 189 -22.86 -4.66 -42.85
CA ASN A 189 -21.90 -4.95 -43.92
C ASN A 189 -21.62 -3.74 -44.84
N GLU A 190 -21.33 -2.57 -44.28
CA GLU A 190 -21.14 -1.31 -45.03
C GLU A 190 -20.03 -1.39 -46.11
N ARG A 191 -19.09 -2.32 -45.95
CA ARG A 191 -17.95 -2.55 -46.85
C ARG A 191 -18.23 -3.59 -47.95
N GLU A 192 -19.45 -4.11 -48.03
CA GLU A 192 -19.88 -5.10 -49.05
C GLU A 192 -18.97 -6.34 -49.15
N LEU A 193 -18.48 -6.83 -48.01
CA LEU A 193 -17.47 -7.88 -47.98
C LEU A 193 -18.04 -9.23 -48.39
N THR A 194 -17.24 -10.04 -49.07
CA THR A 194 -17.57 -11.42 -49.42
C THR A 194 -17.67 -12.30 -48.17
N GLY A 195 -18.53 -13.34 -48.20
CA GLY A 195 -18.86 -14.18 -47.04
C GLY A 195 -17.68 -14.63 -46.14
N PRO A 196 -16.59 -15.21 -46.68
CA PRO A 196 -15.47 -15.64 -45.84
C PRO A 196 -14.69 -14.47 -45.21
N VAL A 197 -14.56 -13.35 -45.93
CA VAL A 197 -13.88 -12.15 -45.41
C VAL A 197 -14.75 -11.45 -44.36
N ARG A 198 -16.07 -11.43 -44.56
CA ARG A 198 -17.05 -10.88 -43.61
C ARG A 198 -17.03 -11.59 -42.27
N LYS A 199 -16.96 -12.93 -42.26
CA LYS A 199 -16.83 -13.71 -41.01
C LYS A 199 -15.53 -13.41 -40.27
N ARG A 200 -14.44 -13.17 -40.99
CA ARG A 200 -13.15 -12.77 -40.40
C ARG A 200 -13.25 -11.37 -39.79
N GLU A 201 -13.87 -10.41 -40.49
CA GLU A 201 -14.06 -9.06 -39.95
C GLU A 201 -14.98 -9.05 -38.72
N TRP A 202 -16.07 -9.85 -38.72
CA TRP A 202 -16.90 -10.04 -37.53
C TRP A 202 -16.10 -10.53 -36.33
N PHE A 203 -15.23 -11.54 -36.52
CA PHE A 203 -14.38 -12.03 -35.43
C PHE A 203 -13.41 -10.95 -34.92
N ILE A 204 -12.83 -10.16 -35.83
CA ILE A 204 -11.94 -9.04 -35.46
C ILE A 204 -12.71 -7.98 -34.68
N SER A 205 -13.92 -7.60 -35.12
CA SER A 205 -14.80 -6.66 -34.40
C SER A 205 -15.19 -7.21 -33.03
N LEU A 206 -15.53 -8.50 -32.94
CA LEU A 206 -15.84 -9.16 -31.67
C LEU A 206 -14.65 -9.10 -30.70
N VAL A 207 -13.44 -9.43 -31.15
CA VAL A 207 -12.22 -9.33 -30.32
C VAL A 207 -11.96 -7.89 -29.90
N LYS A 208 -12.11 -6.93 -30.82
CA LYS A 208 -11.91 -5.49 -30.56
C LYS A 208 -12.86 -4.98 -29.47
N TYR A 209 -14.16 -5.24 -29.60
CA TYR A 209 -15.16 -4.78 -28.61
C TYR A 209 -15.08 -5.57 -27.30
N SER A 210 -14.71 -6.86 -27.36
CA SER A 210 -14.54 -7.71 -26.17
C SER A 210 -13.39 -7.27 -25.26
N GLY A 211 -12.44 -6.44 -25.75
CA GLY A 211 -11.32 -5.93 -24.95
C GLY A 211 -11.76 -5.27 -23.64
N PHE A 212 -12.86 -4.50 -23.65
CA PHE A 212 -13.39 -3.88 -22.44
C PHE A 212 -14.00 -4.90 -21.46
N GLY A 213 -14.74 -5.89 -21.96
CA GLY A 213 -15.25 -6.99 -21.14
C GLY A 213 -14.12 -7.82 -20.51
N ALA A 214 -13.10 -8.15 -21.32
CA ALA A 214 -11.93 -8.91 -20.88
C ALA A 214 -11.16 -8.18 -19.76
N THR A 215 -10.97 -6.87 -19.87
CA THR A 215 -10.29 -6.10 -18.81
C THR A 215 -11.07 -6.13 -17.49
N MET A 216 -12.41 -6.06 -17.53
CA MET A 216 -13.24 -6.20 -16.33
C MET A 216 -13.16 -7.60 -15.72
N PHE A 217 -13.15 -8.67 -16.53
CA PHE A 217 -12.95 -10.03 -16.01
C PHE A 217 -11.55 -10.23 -15.41
N VAL A 218 -10.51 -9.66 -16.02
CA VAL A 218 -9.15 -9.68 -15.45
C VAL A 218 -9.11 -8.92 -14.12
N ALA A 219 -9.80 -7.78 -14.00
CA ALA A 219 -9.92 -7.04 -12.75
C ALA A 219 -10.66 -7.87 -11.68
N ALA A 220 -11.79 -8.51 -12.04
CA ALA A 220 -12.52 -9.40 -11.14
C ALA A 220 -11.63 -10.55 -10.63
N PHE A 221 -10.86 -11.17 -11.52
CA PHE A 221 -9.92 -12.23 -11.16
C PHE A 221 -8.78 -11.74 -10.25
N ALA A 222 -8.22 -10.56 -10.54
CA ALA A 222 -7.18 -9.95 -9.73
C ALA A 222 -7.66 -9.66 -8.30
N VAL A 223 -8.88 -9.12 -8.17
CA VAL A 223 -9.52 -8.88 -6.87
C VAL A 223 -9.83 -10.19 -6.15
N ALA A 224 -10.33 -11.21 -6.84
CA ALA A 224 -10.60 -12.52 -6.25
C ALA A 224 -9.31 -13.18 -5.72
N LYS A 225 -8.17 -12.98 -6.39
CA LYS A 225 -6.86 -13.47 -5.94
C LYS A 225 -6.20 -12.60 -4.88
N PHE A 226 -6.65 -11.36 -4.66
CA PHE A 226 -6.02 -10.42 -3.73
C PHE A 226 -5.80 -11.01 -2.32
N PRO A 227 -6.75 -11.72 -1.69
CA PRO A 227 -6.56 -12.25 -0.34
C PRO A 227 -5.39 -13.23 -0.21
N THR A 228 -5.01 -13.92 -1.28
CA THR A 228 -3.85 -14.84 -1.28
C THR A 228 -2.52 -14.12 -1.09
N ARG A 229 -2.49 -12.80 -1.25
CA ARG A 229 -1.30 -11.96 -1.04
C ARG A 229 -1.25 -11.33 0.35
N LEU A 230 -2.33 -11.41 1.13
CA LEU A 230 -2.38 -10.87 2.49
C LEU A 230 -1.64 -11.80 3.45
N ILE A 231 -0.65 -11.25 4.15
CA ILE A 231 0.10 -11.95 5.18
C ILE A 231 -0.71 -11.96 6.49
N ARG A 232 -0.88 -13.14 7.07
CA ARG A 232 -1.59 -13.33 8.35
C ARG A 232 -0.65 -13.35 9.53
N ARG A 233 0.44 -14.11 9.43
CA ARG A 233 1.49 -14.20 10.45
C ARG A 233 2.84 -14.25 9.80
N MET A 234 3.83 -13.70 10.47
CA MET A 234 5.21 -13.68 10.03
C MET A 234 6.13 -14.00 11.19
N TRP A 235 7.06 -14.90 10.95
CA TRP A 235 8.02 -15.44 11.89
C TRP A 235 9.42 -15.15 11.38
N TYR A 236 10.26 -14.65 12.26
CA TYR A 236 11.69 -14.54 12.05
C TYR A 236 12.35 -15.86 12.43
N LEU A 237 13.06 -16.46 11.49
CA LEU A 237 13.79 -17.70 11.67
C LEU A 237 15.29 -17.35 11.79
N PRO A 238 15.84 -17.37 13.00
CA PRO A 238 17.27 -17.15 13.21
C PRO A 238 18.08 -18.33 12.67
N GLY A 239 19.26 -18.07 12.13
CA GLY A 239 20.12 -19.09 11.55
C GLY A 239 21.36 -18.50 10.87
N PRO A 240 22.21 -19.34 10.24
CA PRO A 240 23.37 -18.86 9.49
C PRO A 240 22.95 -17.95 8.33
N VAL A 241 21.79 -18.23 7.73
CA VAL A 241 21.07 -17.34 6.84
C VAL A 241 19.74 -17.01 7.50
N GLU A 242 19.47 -15.73 7.72
CA GLU A 242 18.22 -15.28 8.31
C GLU A 242 17.06 -15.51 7.33
N HIS A 243 15.99 -16.15 7.80
CA HIS A 243 14.80 -16.40 7.00
C HIS A 243 13.56 -15.79 7.63
N VAL A 244 12.54 -15.55 6.81
CA VAL A 244 11.22 -15.13 7.23
C VAL A 244 10.23 -16.17 6.75
N ARG A 245 9.46 -16.73 7.68
CA ARG A 245 8.36 -17.63 7.38
C ARG A 245 7.04 -16.90 7.60
N PHE A 246 6.16 -16.88 6.61
CA PHE A 246 4.84 -16.30 6.79
C PHE A 246 3.73 -17.17 6.22
N THR A 247 2.54 -16.95 6.75
CA THR A 247 1.31 -17.58 6.29
C THR A 247 0.43 -16.56 5.57
N ALA A 248 -0.20 -16.98 4.48
CA ALA A 248 -1.16 -16.15 3.74
C ALA A 248 -2.53 -16.86 3.67
N TYR A 249 -3.58 -16.18 3.20
CA TYR A 249 -4.85 -16.88 3.05
C TYR A 249 -4.83 -17.87 1.88
N PRO A 250 -5.43 -19.06 2.05
CA PRO A 250 -5.67 -19.94 0.92
C PRO A 250 -6.73 -19.34 -0.01
N LEU A 251 -6.59 -19.59 -1.31
CA LEU A 251 -7.55 -19.13 -2.32
C LEU A 251 -8.96 -19.65 -2.00
N VAL A 252 -9.07 -20.95 -1.71
CA VAL A 252 -10.32 -21.60 -1.34
C VAL A 252 -10.44 -21.66 0.19
N PRO A 253 -11.56 -21.22 0.77
CA PRO A 253 -11.85 -21.41 2.20
C PRO A 253 -11.82 -22.89 2.59
N GLY A 254 -11.29 -23.21 3.76
CA GLY A 254 -11.23 -24.59 4.28
C GLY A 254 -10.07 -25.45 3.78
N THR A 255 -9.27 -24.99 2.81
CA THR A 255 -8.01 -25.66 2.46
C THR A 255 -6.89 -25.26 3.41
N ALA A 256 -5.83 -26.07 3.47
CA ALA A 256 -4.66 -25.79 4.30
C ALA A 256 -4.05 -24.41 3.99
N THR A 257 -3.70 -23.69 5.05
CA THR A 257 -3.02 -22.39 4.97
C THR A 257 -1.65 -22.53 4.28
N PRO A 258 -1.39 -21.80 3.18
CA PRO A 258 -0.08 -21.82 2.54
C PRO A 258 0.98 -21.17 3.44
N VAL A 259 2.12 -21.84 3.56
CA VAL A 259 3.28 -21.38 4.33
C VAL A 259 4.43 -21.09 3.35
N TYR A 260 4.97 -19.88 3.41
CA TYR A 260 6.10 -19.46 2.59
C TYR A 260 7.31 -19.24 3.51
N THR A 261 8.47 -19.77 3.14
CA THR A 261 9.74 -19.51 3.82
C THR A 261 10.69 -18.87 2.82
N ILE A 262 11.14 -17.65 3.12
CA ILE A 262 11.92 -16.81 2.19
C ILE A 262 13.15 -16.29 2.92
N PRO A 263 14.35 -16.30 2.31
CA PRO A 263 15.52 -15.64 2.89
C PRO A 263 15.27 -14.15 3.11
N LEU A 264 15.70 -13.60 4.24
CA LEU A 264 15.49 -12.19 4.57
C LEU A 264 16.13 -11.25 3.52
N ALA A 265 17.28 -11.66 2.97
CA ALA A 265 17.96 -10.92 1.90
C ALA A 265 17.10 -10.73 0.64
N ASN A 266 16.16 -11.64 0.40
CA ASN A 266 15.33 -11.72 -0.80
C ASN A 266 13.99 -10.99 -0.65
N ILE A 267 13.67 -10.49 0.54
CA ILE A 267 12.45 -9.74 0.78
C ILE A 267 12.78 -8.29 1.08
N SER A 268 12.16 -7.37 0.35
CA SER A 268 12.37 -5.95 0.50
C SER A 268 11.06 -5.20 0.39
N ARG A 269 10.88 -4.10 1.08
CA ARG A 269 9.66 -3.30 0.92
C ARG A 269 9.60 -2.68 -0.50
N LYS A 270 8.41 -2.63 -1.11
CA LYS A 270 8.20 -2.26 -2.54
C LYS A 270 8.38 -0.76 -2.84
N HIS A 271 8.39 0.10 -1.84
CA HIS A 271 8.45 1.56 -1.99
C HIS A 271 9.33 2.17 -0.90
N LYS A 272 9.77 3.44 -1.03
CA LYS A 272 10.43 4.16 0.08
C LYS A 272 9.49 4.45 1.27
N SER A 273 8.23 3.97 1.23
CA SER A 273 7.26 4.18 2.30
C SER A 273 7.67 3.43 3.56
N ARG A 274 8.02 4.16 4.62
CA ARG A 274 8.41 3.56 5.91
C ARG A 274 7.24 2.88 6.58
N VAL A 275 7.54 1.80 7.29
CA VAL A 275 6.59 1.09 8.13
C VAL A 275 6.35 1.92 9.40
N TRP A 276 7.40 2.51 9.97
CA TRP A 276 7.29 3.45 11.08
C TRP A 276 6.70 4.80 10.66
N THR A 277 5.69 5.23 11.39
CA THR A 277 4.97 6.52 11.28
C THR A 277 4.93 7.27 12.60
N GLY A 278 5.34 6.64 13.71
CA GLY A 278 5.26 7.20 15.06
C GLY A 278 3.84 7.31 15.62
N ARG A 279 2.84 6.69 14.98
CA ARG A 279 1.43 6.70 15.43
C ARG A 279 0.93 5.30 15.78
N GLY A 280 0.11 5.21 16.82
CA GLY A 280 -0.42 3.94 17.34
C GLY A 280 0.57 3.20 18.26
N PHE A 281 0.17 2.06 18.81
CA PHE A 281 0.95 1.33 19.83
C PHE A 281 2.34 0.92 19.37
N TYR A 282 2.47 0.43 18.13
CA TYR A 282 3.76 0.03 17.53
C TYR A 282 4.35 1.10 16.60
N GLY A 283 3.74 2.29 16.58
CA GLY A 283 4.08 3.38 15.68
C GLY A 283 3.99 3.04 14.19
N THR A 284 3.15 2.10 13.79
CA THR A 284 2.92 1.69 12.39
C THR A 284 1.62 2.20 11.80
N ALA A 285 0.73 2.73 12.65
CA ALA A 285 -0.60 3.14 12.24
C ALA A 285 -0.52 4.35 11.31
N ASP A 286 -1.24 4.31 10.20
CA ASP A 286 -1.35 5.43 9.29
C ASP A 286 -2.81 5.63 8.89
N SER A 287 -3.20 6.90 8.73
CA SER A 287 -4.52 7.29 8.25
C SER A 287 -4.61 7.24 6.73
N SER A 288 -3.47 7.34 6.02
CA SER A 288 -3.45 7.45 4.55
C SER A 288 -3.40 6.10 3.85
N LEU A 289 -2.61 5.16 4.35
CA LEU A 289 -2.44 3.82 3.80
C LEU A 289 -2.57 2.79 4.91
N PHE A 290 -3.52 1.86 4.78
CA PHE A 290 -3.77 0.84 5.80
C PHE A 290 -2.80 -0.35 5.72
N PHE A 291 -2.08 -0.51 4.61
CA PHE A 291 -1.13 -1.61 4.40
C PHE A 291 0.18 -1.10 3.81
N PHE A 292 1.21 -1.93 3.87
CA PHE A 292 2.43 -1.77 3.09
C PHE A 292 2.71 -3.05 2.30
N VAL A 293 3.57 -2.93 1.29
CA VAL A 293 3.84 -4.02 0.34
C VAL A 293 5.28 -4.47 0.46
N LEU A 294 5.47 -5.77 0.65
CA LEU A 294 6.76 -6.44 0.55
C LEU A 294 6.89 -7.05 -0.85
N LYS A 295 8.06 -6.89 -1.44
CA LYS A 295 8.46 -7.46 -2.72
C LYS A 295 9.45 -8.58 -2.47
N GLU A 296 9.18 -9.72 -3.07
CA GLU A 296 10.06 -10.88 -3.07
C GLU A 296 10.91 -10.89 -4.34
N ALA A 297 12.22 -11.03 -4.18
CA ALA A 297 13.19 -11.30 -5.24
C ALA A 297 13.65 -12.76 -5.15
N PRO A 298 13.78 -13.50 -6.27
CA PRO A 298 13.65 -13.08 -7.67
C PRO A 298 12.22 -13.19 -8.25
N SER A 299 11.25 -13.78 -7.53
CA SER A 299 9.93 -14.09 -8.08
C SER A 299 9.08 -12.86 -8.47
N GLY A 300 9.45 -11.67 -7.99
CA GLY A 300 8.72 -10.42 -8.24
C GLY A 300 7.35 -10.37 -7.55
N LYS A 301 7.05 -11.35 -6.69
CA LYS A 301 5.77 -11.44 -5.97
C LYS A 301 5.65 -10.29 -4.97
N ASN A 302 4.47 -9.71 -4.94
CA ASN A 302 4.11 -8.69 -3.96
C ASN A 302 3.26 -9.34 -2.87
N TRP A 303 3.64 -9.10 -1.63
CA TRP A 303 2.97 -9.52 -0.41
C TRP A 303 2.47 -8.28 0.33
N ILE A 304 1.28 -8.37 0.90
CA ILE A 304 0.60 -7.25 1.51
C ILE A 304 0.55 -7.50 3.01
N VAL A 305 1.04 -6.53 3.78
CA VAL A 305 1.06 -6.56 5.24
C VAL A 305 0.18 -5.43 5.74
N ASP A 306 -0.83 -5.77 6.54
CA ASP A 306 -1.69 -4.79 7.18
C ASP A 306 -0.91 -4.05 8.28
N ARG A 307 -1.04 -2.73 8.35
CA ARG A 307 -0.48 -1.91 9.43
C ARG A 307 -1.28 -2.05 10.73
N LYS A 308 -2.50 -2.60 10.65
CA LYS A 308 -3.30 -3.03 11.79
C LYS A 308 -2.94 -4.46 12.15
N GLY A 309 -2.19 -4.59 13.22
CA GLY A 309 -1.72 -5.89 13.69
C GLY A 309 -0.76 -5.75 14.85
N PHE A 310 -0.33 -6.89 15.36
CA PHE A 310 0.81 -7.00 16.24
C PHE A 310 2.09 -6.84 15.44
N PHE A 311 2.97 -5.96 15.91
CA PHE A 311 4.34 -5.83 15.43
C PHE A 311 5.29 -6.09 16.61
N TRP A 312 6.35 -6.85 16.36
CA TRP A 312 7.35 -7.12 17.37
C TRP A 312 8.18 -5.89 17.67
N SER A 313 8.19 -5.49 18.94
CA SER A 313 8.70 -4.21 19.44
C SER A 313 8.02 -2.99 18.81
N ASP A 314 8.38 -2.67 17.57
CA ASP A 314 8.15 -1.37 16.94
C ASP A 314 8.30 -1.49 15.40
N GLY A 315 7.55 -0.69 14.63
CA GLY A 315 7.66 -0.59 13.17
C GLY A 315 9.06 -0.34 12.61
N ARG A 316 9.97 0.28 13.38
CA ARG A 316 11.38 0.50 12.99
C ARG A 316 12.15 -0.79 12.78
N VAL A 317 11.79 -1.86 13.50
CA VAL A 317 12.38 -3.20 13.29
C VAL A 317 12.06 -3.68 11.87
N PHE A 318 10.87 -3.40 11.37
CA PHE A 318 10.45 -3.77 10.00
C PHE A 318 11.15 -2.91 8.95
N ASP A 319 11.37 -1.64 9.23
CA ASP A 319 12.18 -0.77 8.36
C ASP A 319 13.64 -1.23 8.27
N PHE A 320 14.21 -1.73 9.37
CA PHE A 320 15.53 -2.36 9.35
C PHE A 320 15.53 -3.70 8.57
N LEU A 321 14.63 -4.62 8.91
CA LEU A 321 14.59 -5.97 8.31
C LEU A 321 14.26 -5.94 6.81
N PHE A 322 13.25 -5.18 6.40
CA PHE A 322 12.72 -5.18 5.03
C PHE A 322 13.07 -3.92 4.23
N GLY A 323 13.39 -2.82 4.89
CA GLY A 323 13.89 -1.61 4.23
C GLY A 323 15.38 -1.66 3.93
N LYS A 324 16.13 -2.56 4.58
CA LYS A 324 17.60 -2.64 4.49
C LYS A 324 18.27 -1.31 4.85
N GLU A 325 17.61 -0.53 5.71
CA GLU A 325 18.12 0.74 6.22
C GLU A 325 19.22 0.49 7.26
N THR A 326 20.12 1.46 7.43
CA THR A 326 21.10 1.40 8.51
C THR A 326 20.41 1.55 9.87
N ILE A 327 21.05 1.06 10.95
CA ILE A 327 20.49 1.13 12.31
C ILE A 327 20.14 2.58 12.69
N ALA A 328 21.00 3.54 12.32
CA ALA A 328 20.80 4.96 12.60
C ALA A 328 19.61 5.55 11.82
N GLU A 329 19.44 5.20 10.54
CA GLU A 329 18.32 5.67 9.71
C GLU A 329 16.97 5.12 10.18
N ALA A 330 16.95 3.85 10.61
CA ALA A 330 15.78 3.20 11.17
C ALA A 330 15.42 3.78 12.55
N GLU A 331 16.42 4.03 13.40
CA GLU A 331 16.22 4.65 14.72
C GLU A 331 15.67 6.06 14.62
N ALA A 332 16.22 6.87 13.69
CA ALA A 332 15.77 8.24 13.45
C ALA A 332 14.30 8.32 13.04
N GLY A 333 13.77 7.28 12.37
CA GLY A 333 12.34 7.18 12.05
C GLY A 333 11.79 8.29 11.13
N ILE A 334 12.65 9.16 10.57
CA ILE A 334 12.24 10.28 9.72
C ILE A 334 11.88 9.80 8.30
N PRO A 335 10.64 10.00 7.80
CA PRO A 335 10.27 9.62 6.43
C PRO A 335 11.11 10.38 5.39
N TYR A 336 11.33 9.77 4.22
CA TYR A 336 12.19 10.34 3.17
C TYR A 336 11.78 11.76 2.76
N ASP A 337 10.48 12.03 2.62
CA ASP A 337 9.98 13.35 2.23
C ASP A 337 10.29 14.42 3.28
N GLU A 338 10.29 14.03 4.56
CA GLU A 338 10.68 14.92 5.65
C GLU A 338 12.19 15.11 5.72
N GLN A 339 12.99 14.10 5.42
CA GLN A 339 14.45 14.25 5.27
C GLN A 339 14.77 15.27 4.18
N VAL A 340 14.14 15.16 3.00
CA VAL A 340 14.29 16.12 1.90
C VAL A 340 13.80 17.51 2.33
N GLY A 341 12.70 17.58 3.08
CA GLY A 341 12.18 18.83 3.64
C GLY A 341 13.15 19.51 4.63
N ILE A 342 13.78 18.75 5.52
CA ILE A 342 14.78 19.24 6.48
C ILE A 342 16.01 19.75 5.73
N VAL A 343 16.53 18.97 4.79
CA VAL A 343 17.68 19.37 3.96
C VAL A 343 17.36 20.65 3.18
N ASN A 344 16.17 20.76 2.58
CA ASN A 344 15.76 21.97 1.87
C ASN A 344 15.64 23.18 2.81
N ARG A 345 15.09 23.01 4.02
CA ARG A 345 15.02 24.08 5.03
C ARG A 345 16.42 24.52 5.49
N GLU A 346 17.34 23.58 5.66
CA GLU A 346 18.73 23.89 6.01
C GLU A 346 19.45 24.62 4.87
N VAL A 347 19.27 24.17 3.62
CA VAL A 347 19.80 24.85 2.44
C VAL A 347 19.22 26.27 2.32
N GLU A 348 17.93 26.45 2.58
CA GLU A 348 17.30 27.78 2.60
C GLU A 348 17.83 28.66 3.73
N LYS A 349 18.03 28.13 4.93
CA LYS A 349 18.65 28.86 6.05
C LYS A 349 20.07 29.28 5.70
N LYS A 350 20.91 28.37 5.20
CA LYS A 350 22.26 28.67 4.73
C LYS A 350 22.25 29.71 3.60
N ARG A 351 21.31 29.61 2.65
CA ARG A 351 21.13 30.64 1.60
C ARG A 351 20.77 32.00 2.17
N LYS A 352 19.89 32.06 3.19
CA LYS A 352 19.53 33.32 3.87
C LYS A 352 20.72 33.90 4.62
N GLU A 353 21.47 33.09 5.36
CA GLU A 353 22.69 33.49 6.06
C GLU A 353 23.76 34.02 5.09
N LEU A 354 23.98 33.34 3.96
CA LEU A 354 24.92 33.80 2.93
C LEU A 354 24.46 35.09 2.27
N ARG A 355 23.15 35.25 2.03
CA ARG A 355 22.57 36.49 1.50
C ARG A 355 22.68 37.65 2.50
N GLN A 356 22.61 37.38 3.80
CA GLN A 356 22.86 38.37 4.85
C GLN A 356 24.36 38.74 4.93
N LYS A 357 25.26 37.75 4.89
CA LYS A 357 26.71 37.97 5.00
C LYS A 357 27.35 38.63 3.78
N HIS A 358 26.86 38.32 2.58
CA HIS A 358 27.50 38.75 1.32
C HIS A 358 26.57 39.56 0.40
N GLY A 359 25.36 39.88 0.86
CA GLY A 359 24.41 40.72 0.14
C GLY A 359 23.81 40.06 -1.11
N PHE A 360 23.24 40.88 -1.99
CA PHE A 360 22.56 40.42 -3.21
C PHE A 360 23.49 39.63 -4.16
N PHE A 361 24.77 39.97 -4.20
CA PHE A 361 25.78 39.33 -5.06
C PHE A 361 26.53 38.16 -4.41
N TYR A 362 25.99 37.56 -3.34
CA TYR A 362 26.66 36.48 -2.61
C TYR A 362 27.11 35.32 -3.51
N LYS A 363 26.31 34.95 -4.52
CA LYS A 363 26.65 33.86 -5.46
C LYS A 363 27.94 34.15 -6.22
N TRP A 364 28.07 35.37 -6.76
CA TRP A 364 29.25 35.80 -7.50
C TRP A 364 30.47 35.90 -6.59
N LYS A 365 30.29 36.39 -5.36
CA LYS A 365 31.37 36.53 -4.38
C LYS A 365 31.93 35.18 -3.92
N ILE A 366 31.05 34.21 -3.68
CA ILE A 366 31.45 32.83 -3.33
C ILE A 366 32.14 32.16 -4.52
N GLN A 367 31.57 32.27 -5.72
CA GLN A 367 32.17 31.69 -6.92
C GLN A 367 33.56 32.26 -7.22
N ALA A 368 33.76 33.56 -7.05
CA ALA A 368 35.07 34.19 -7.19
C ALA A 368 36.05 33.75 -6.08
N GLN A 369 35.57 33.54 -4.86
CA GLN A 369 36.38 33.06 -3.74
C GLN A 369 36.80 31.59 -3.94
N ASP A 370 35.89 30.74 -4.41
CA ASP A 370 36.17 29.34 -4.73
C ASP A 370 37.19 29.26 -5.89
N MET A 371 37.00 30.02 -6.97
CA MET A 371 37.98 30.12 -8.07
C MET A 371 39.36 30.60 -7.60
N LYS A 372 39.42 31.59 -6.69
CA LYS A 372 40.69 32.05 -6.12
C LYS A 372 41.34 30.96 -5.25
N SER A 373 40.55 30.21 -4.50
CA SER A 373 41.04 29.11 -3.66
C SER A 373 41.55 27.94 -4.50
N ASP A 374 40.88 27.62 -5.59
CA ASP A 374 41.27 26.55 -6.52
C ASP A 374 42.50 26.94 -7.35
N ALA A 375 42.59 28.20 -7.79
CA ALA A 375 43.79 28.74 -8.44
C ALA A 375 45.00 28.70 -7.50
N ASN A 376 44.84 29.11 -6.24
CA ASN A 376 45.91 29.03 -5.24
C ASN A 376 46.32 27.58 -4.94
N ARG A 377 45.38 26.64 -4.89
CA ARG A 377 45.69 25.20 -4.74
C ARG A 377 46.42 24.65 -5.95
N ALA A 378 46.01 25.00 -7.17
CA ALA A 378 46.69 24.61 -8.40
C ALA A 378 48.12 25.17 -8.46
N VAL A 379 48.32 26.44 -8.11
CA VAL A 379 49.65 27.06 -8.01
C VAL A 379 50.50 26.38 -6.92
N GLY A 380 49.91 26.02 -5.79
CA GLY A 380 50.59 25.24 -4.74
C GLY A 380 51.02 23.86 -5.22
N TYR A 381 50.17 23.20 -6.01
CA TYR A 381 50.47 21.89 -6.60
C TYR A 381 51.61 21.98 -7.63
N ILE A 382 51.59 22.98 -8.51
CA ILE A 382 52.64 23.23 -9.49
C ILE A 382 53.98 23.57 -8.81
N LYS A 383 53.96 24.41 -7.76
CA LYS A 383 55.17 24.74 -6.99
C LYS A 383 55.74 23.51 -6.27
N ASN A 384 54.89 22.61 -5.77
CA ASN A 384 55.33 21.37 -5.16
C ASN A 384 55.92 20.41 -6.19
N LEU A 385 55.33 20.29 -7.38
CA LEU A 385 55.88 19.49 -8.48
C LEU A 385 57.25 20.02 -8.93
N GLN A 386 57.41 21.32 -9.14
CA GLN A 386 58.68 21.94 -9.49
C GLN A 386 59.76 21.79 -8.40
N LYS A 387 59.35 21.74 -7.12
CA LYS A 387 60.28 21.53 -6.00
C LYS A 387 60.73 20.07 -5.89
N ILE A 388 59.89 19.12 -6.29
CA ILE A 388 60.25 17.70 -6.37
C ILE A 388 61.23 17.49 -7.53
N GLU A 389 60.93 18.04 -8.71
CA GLU A 389 61.77 17.94 -9.91
C GLU A 389 63.19 18.50 -9.68
N LYS A 390 63.31 19.70 -9.07
CA LYS A 390 64.61 20.27 -8.70
C LYS A 390 65.37 19.48 -7.63
N LYS A 391 64.66 18.76 -6.76
CA LYS A 391 65.28 17.95 -5.70
C LYS A 391 65.81 16.63 -6.27
N ASP A 392 65.15 16.11 -7.30
CA ASP A 392 65.57 14.89 -8.00
C ASP A 392 66.74 15.19 -8.96
N GLU A 393 66.75 16.35 -9.64
CA GLU A 393 67.91 16.84 -10.41
C GLU A 393 69.14 17.07 -9.52
N ALA A 394 68.97 17.70 -8.35
CA ALA A 394 70.07 17.94 -7.42
C ALA A 394 70.69 16.65 -6.88
N LYS A 395 69.87 15.62 -6.63
CA LYS A 395 70.34 14.29 -6.22
C LYS A 395 71.05 13.55 -7.35
N GLY A 396 70.55 13.64 -8.58
CA GLY A 396 71.21 13.05 -9.75
C GLY A 396 72.61 13.62 -10.00
N ILE A 397 72.77 14.94 -9.86
CA ILE A 397 74.07 15.62 -10.00
C ILE A 397 75.04 15.25 -8.86
N GLU A 398 74.53 15.03 -7.64
CA GLU A 398 75.35 14.63 -6.49
C GLU A 398 75.82 13.16 -6.57
N GLU A 399 75.01 12.26 -7.15
CA GLU A 399 75.39 10.88 -7.44
C GLU A 399 76.38 10.77 -8.61
N GLU A 400 76.27 11.63 -9.62
CA GLU A 400 77.21 11.66 -10.76
C GLU A 400 78.60 12.18 -10.34
N LYS A 401 78.66 13.15 -9.40
CA LYS A 401 79.93 13.63 -8.82
C LYS A 401 80.62 12.62 -7.89
N LYS A 402 79.91 11.62 -7.37
CA LYS A 402 80.50 10.52 -6.56
C LYS A 402 80.99 9.35 -7.41
N ARG A 403 80.68 9.33 -8.71
CA ARG A 403 81.08 8.28 -9.67
C ARG A 403 82.27 8.66 -10.57
N LYS A 404 82.67 9.93 -10.58
CA LYS A 404 83.93 10.42 -11.19
C LYS A 404 84.94 10.66 -10.08
#